data_AF-A0A177NG04-F1
#
_entry.id   AF-A0A177NG04-F1
#
_cell.length_a   1.000
_cell.length_b   1.000
_cell.length_c   1.000
_cell.angle_alpha   90.00
_cell.angle_beta   90.00
_cell.angle_gamma   90.00
#
_symmetry.space_group_name_H-M   'P 1'
#
loop_
_entity.id
_entity.type
_entity.pdbx_description
1 polymer ?
#
loop_
_entity_poly.entity_id
_entity_poly.type
_entity_poly.pdbx_seq_one_letter_code
_entity_poly.pdbx_strand_id
1 'polypeptide(L)'
;MSNTSSDAAYHDYHASLTLNLDTSSYAPAQHLLLGLLSPEFGITALSGGDTLSFSIDVIGATAHSSASYDFSAADAAGAANFFDDKTLDVGDWSSWVSNSDKTLTLTFNLDLHSHTYGTGLNFDLIAGNSTLGSGPVASVPLPSGLWLFGSALLGALVRGRYARAGGKFS
;
A
#
# COMPACT_ATOMS: atom_id res chain seq x y z
N MET A 1 19.73 6.29 0.45
CA MET A 1 19.66 7.71 0.04
C MET A 1 20.95 8.39 0.47
N SER A 2 21.43 9.38 -0.29
CA SER A 2 22.61 10.21 0.04
C SER A 2 22.18 11.66 0.18
N ASN A 3 22.73 12.40 1.17
CA ASN A 3 22.46 13.83 1.30
C ASN A 3 23.08 14.60 0.13
N THR A 4 22.27 15.37 -0.60
CA THR A 4 22.69 16.19 -1.76
C THR A 4 22.68 17.69 -1.50
N SER A 5 22.44 18.13 -0.26
CA SER A 5 22.27 19.56 0.03
C SER A 5 23.55 20.36 -0.15
N SER A 6 23.40 21.56 -0.72
CA SER A 6 24.48 22.55 -0.80
C SER A 6 24.55 23.48 0.41
N ASP A 7 23.54 23.45 1.29
CA ASP A 7 23.52 24.19 2.54
C ASP A 7 23.89 23.27 3.71
N ALA A 8 24.85 23.68 4.53
CA ALA A 8 25.28 22.89 5.69
C ALA A 8 24.21 22.77 6.78
N ALA A 9 23.19 23.64 6.76
CA ALA A 9 22.05 23.57 7.67
C ALA A 9 20.97 22.58 7.21
N TYR A 10 21.04 22.07 5.97
CA TYR A 10 20.01 21.21 5.40
C TYR A 10 20.56 19.87 4.90
N HIS A 11 19.61 18.95 4.77
CA HIS A 11 19.77 17.62 4.26
C HIS A 11 18.72 17.39 3.20
N ASP A 12 19.18 17.16 1.97
CA ASP A 12 18.34 16.86 0.83
C ASP A 12 18.44 15.38 0.52
N TYR A 13 17.32 14.67 0.58
CA TYR A 13 17.22 13.27 0.26
C TYR A 13 16.27 13.08 -0.91
N HIS A 14 16.75 12.36 -1.92
CA HIS A 14 15.98 12.02 -3.10
C HIS A 14 15.91 10.49 -3.22
N ALA A 15 14.72 9.99 -3.49
CA ALA A 15 14.50 8.60 -3.87
C ALA A 15 13.60 8.54 -5.10
N SER A 16 13.96 7.66 -6.02
CA SER A 16 13.16 7.41 -7.21
C SER A 16 13.03 5.90 -7.43
N LEU A 17 11.82 5.46 -7.77
CA LEU A 17 11.51 4.09 -8.13
C LEU A 17 10.75 4.11 -9.45
N THR A 18 11.23 3.34 -10.42
CA THR A 18 10.52 3.14 -11.69
C THR A 18 10.08 1.70 -11.80
N LEU A 19 8.80 1.49 -12.11
CA LEU A 19 8.19 0.20 -12.35
C LEU A 19 7.61 0.17 -13.77
N ASN A 20 7.85 -0.91 -14.49
CA ASN A 20 7.21 -1.17 -15.78
C ASN A 20 6.17 -2.27 -15.58
N LEU A 21 4.91 -1.91 -15.79
CA LEU A 21 3.78 -2.83 -15.71
C LEU A 21 3.40 -3.30 -17.11
N ASP A 22 3.53 -4.60 -17.38
CA ASP A 22 2.98 -5.21 -18.58
C ASP A 22 1.48 -5.48 -18.37
N THR A 23 0.65 -4.82 -19.18
CA THR A 23 -0.80 -4.95 -19.11
C THR A 23 -1.38 -5.99 -20.06
N SER A 24 -0.55 -6.80 -20.71
CA SER A 24 -0.97 -7.82 -21.68
C SER A 24 -1.94 -8.84 -21.11
N SER A 25 -1.83 -9.16 -19.82
CA SER A 25 -2.68 -10.10 -19.10
C SER A 25 -3.92 -9.48 -18.45
N TYR A 26 -4.07 -8.14 -18.45
CA TYR A 26 -5.19 -7.47 -17.80
C TYR A 26 -6.25 -7.12 -18.84
N ALA A 27 -7.36 -7.88 -18.84
CA ALA A 27 -8.54 -7.59 -19.64
C ALA A 27 -9.81 -7.59 -18.75
N PRO A 28 -10.74 -6.64 -18.91
CA PRO A 28 -10.61 -5.32 -19.54
C PRO A 28 -9.82 -4.34 -18.66
N ALA A 29 -9.44 -3.20 -19.22
CA ALA A 29 -8.65 -2.18 -18.53
C ALA A 29 -9.44 -1.43 -17.44
N GLN A 30 -8.70 -0.93 -16.45
CA GLN A 30 -9.21 -0.66 -15.11
C GLN A 30 -8.55 0.57 -14.51
N HIS A 31 -8.97 0.92 -13.31
CA HIS A 31 -8.29 1.93 -12.54
C HIS A 31 -7.00 1.36 -11.94
N LEU A 32 -5.89 2.09 -12.12
CA LEU A 32 -4.63 1.79 -11.46
C LEU A 32 -4.69 2.30 -10.02
N LEU A 33 -4.59 1.38 -9.05
CA LEU A 33 -4.56 1.73 -7.64
C LEU A 33 -3.16 1.57 -7.06
N LEU A 34 -2.80 2.50 -6.19
CA LEU A 34 -1.55 2.52 -5.46
C LEU A 34 -1.83 2.54 -3.96
N GLY A 35 -1.43 1.50 -3.25
CA GLY A 35 -1.44 1.48 -1.79
C GLY A 35 -0.12 1.99 -1.24
N LEU A 36 -0.18 3.00 -0.39
CA LEU A 36 0.93 3.47 0.45
C LEU A 36 0.68 2.93 1.86
N LEU A 37 1.66 2.20 2.40
CA LEU A 37 1.48 1.43 3.62
C LEU A 37 2.66 1.61 4.58
N SER A 38 2.36 1.50 5.87
CA SER A 38 3.35 1.36 6.95
C SER A 38 4.44 2.42 6.94
N PRO A 39 4.11 3.73 7.00
CA PRO A 39 5.08 4.78 7.01
C PRO A 39 5.86 4.76 8.31
N GLU A 40 7.17 4.65 8.20
CA GLU A 40 8.09 4.87 9.28
C GLU A 40 8.82 6.19 9.01
N PHE A 41 8.41 7.23 9.73
CA PHE A 41 9.21 8.45 9.80
C PHE A 41 10.43 8.18 10.69
N GLY A 42 11.54 8.85 10.39
CA GLY A 42 12.77 8.74 11.17
C GLY A 42 12.62 9.19 12.62
N ILE A 43 13.75 9.42 13.30
CA ILE A 43 13.79 9.77 14.74
C ILE A 43 12.93 11.00 15.04
N THR A 44 12.77 11.86 14.04
CA THR A 44 11.88 13.03 14.06
C THR A 44 11.00 12.99 12.82
N ALA A 45 9.69 13.23 13.00
CA ALA A 45 8.79 13.57 11.89
C ALA A 45 9.18 14.95 11.30
N LEU A 46 8.48 15.40 10.25
CA LEU A 46 8.72 16.72 9.65
C LEU A 46 8.64 17.83 10.71
N SER A 47 9.65 18.69 10.76
CA SER A 47 9.81 19.73 11.77
C SER A 47 10.43 21.02 11.19
N GLY A 48 10.15 22.18 11.80
CA GLY A 48 10.93 23.42 11.62
C GLY A 48 11.41 23.85 10.22
N GLY A 49 10.59 23.83 9.17
CA GLY A 49 11.03 24.23 7.82
C GLY A 49 11.39 23.06 6.90
N ASP A 50 11.23 21.82 7.39
CA ASP A 50 11.25 20.61 6.57
C ASP A 50 10.11 20.63 5.53
N THR A 51 10.40 20.11 4.34
CA THR A 51 9.41 19.83 3.29
C THR A 51 9.58 18.43 2.73
N LEU A 52 8.46 17.80 2.40
CA LEU A 52 8.40 16.49 1.77
C LEU A 52 7.54 16.60 0.53
N SER A 53 8.08 16.21 -0.63
CA SER A 53 7.35 16.09 -1.87
C SER A 53 7.29 14.63 -2.30
N PHE A 54 6.12 14.18 -2.69
CA PHE A 54 5.91 12.87 -3.28
C PHE A 54 5.17 13.03 -4.60
N SER A 55 5.76 12.53 -5.68
CA SER A 55 5.17 12.57 -7.00
C SER A 55 5.09 11.19 -7.64
N ILE A 56 4.07 11.05 -8.49
CA ILE A 56 3.79 9.85 -9.27
C ILE A 56 3.59 10.30 -10.70
N ASP A 57 4.37 9.74 -11.62
CA ASP A 57 4.19 9.88 -13.05
C ASP A 57 3.85 8.52 -13.65
N VAL A 58 2.78 8.45 -14.44
CA VAL A 58 2.37 7.25 -15.16
C VAL A 58 2.35 7.56 -16.64
N ILE A 59 3.27 6.95 -17.37
CA ILE A 59 3.45 7.13 -18.81
C ILE A 59 2.97 5.85 -19.49
N GLY A 60 1.96 5.98 -20.35
CA GLY A 60 1.55 4.96 -21.30
C GLY A 60 1.99 5.31 -22.73
N ALA A 61 1.64 4.43 -23.67
CA ALA A 61 1.93 4.60 -25.09
C ALA A 61 1.27 5.84 -25.70
N THR A 62 0.08 6.21 -25.22
CA THR A 62 -0.78 7.25 -25.82
C THR A 62 -1.10 8.42 -24.90
N ALA A 63 -0.90 8.26 -23.59
CA ALA A 63 -1.27 9.25 -22.58
C ALA A 63 -0.33 9.22 -21.38
N HIS A 64 -0.39 10.28 -20.60
CA HIS A 64 0.40 10.47 -19.39
C HIS A 64 -0.49 11.07 -18.29
N SER A 65 -0.27 10.64 -17.05
CA SER A 65 -0.91 11.19 -15.85
C SER A 65 0.14 11.43 -14.78
N SER A 66 0.03 12.55 -14.08
CA SER A 66 0.97 12.92 -13.01
C SER A 66 0.21 13.47 -11.81
N ALA A 67 0.65 13.11 -10.61
CA ALA A 67 0.16 13.65 -9.35
C ALA A 67 1.33 14.03 -8.45
N SER A 68 1.22 15.14 -7.72
CA SER A 68 2.21 15.59 -6.74
C SER A 68 1.53 15.96 -5.44
N TYR A 69 2.18 15.65 -4.33
CA TYR A 69 1.72 15.88 -2.97
C TYR A 69 2.85 16.48 -2.16
N ASP A 70 2.62 17.69 -1.66
CA ASP A 70 3.62 18.45 -0.91
C ASP A 70 3.17 18.62 0.54
N PHE A 71 4.07 18.31 1.45
CA PHE A 71 3.88 18.43 2.89
C PHE A 71 4.98 19.31 3.48
N SER A 72 4.64 20.00 4.57
CA SER A 72 5.59 20.80 5.34
C SER A 72 5.54 20.38 6.80
N ALA A 73 6.48 20.90 7.60
CA ALA A 73 6.46 20.73 9.05
C ALA A 73 5.11 21.09 9.71
N ALA A 74 4.36 22.05 9.16
CA ALA A 74 3.04 22.42 9.69
C ALA A 74 1.95 21.36 9.43
N ASP A 75 2.19 20.45 8.47
CA ASP A 75 1.27 19.37 8.07
C ASP A 75 1.90 17.98 8.28
N ALA A 76 2.80 17.85 9.26
CA ALA A 76 3.46 16.58 9.55
C ALA A 76 2.46 15.44 9.83
N ALA A 77 1.34 15.75 10.49
CA ALA A 77 0.28 14.77 10.74
C ALA A 77 -0.49 14.41 9.46
N GLY A 78 -0.72 15.35 8.55
CA GLY A 78 -1.32 15.09 7.25
C GLY A 78 -0.43 14.22 6.38
N ALA A 79 0.88 14.46 6.39
CA ALA A 79 1.88 13.61 5.75
C ALA A 79 1.82 12.18 6.29
N ALA A 80 1.83 11.99 7.61
CA ALA A 80 1.77 10.67 8.20
C ALA A 80 0.50 9.90 7.79
N ASN A 81 -0.66 10.56 7.87
CA ASN A 81 -1.93 9.97 7.44
C ASN A 81 -1.97 9.66 5.94
N PHE A 82 -1.29 10.44 5.10
CA PHE A 82 -1.24 10.21 3.67
C PHE A 82 -0.51 8.91 3.31
N PHE A 83 0.56 8.57 4.03
CA PHE A 83 1.33 7.35 3.73
C PHE A 83 0.87 6.11 4.51
N ASP A 84 0.00 6.25 5.53
CA ASP A 84 -0.41 5.16 6.43
C ASP A 84 -1.40 4.17 5.83
N ASP A 85 -2.49 4.67 5.26
CA ASP A 85 -3.56 3.83 4.71
C ASP A 85 -4.29 4.55 3.58
N LYS A 86 -3.51 5.15 2.67
CA LYS A 86 -4.09 5.81 1.50
C LYS A 86 -3.92 4.94 0.27
N THR A 87 -5.07 4.64 -0.34
CA THR A 87 -5.11 4.13 -1.70
C THR A 87 -5.31 5.31 -2.64
N LEU A 88 -4.36 5.52 -3.55
CA LEU A 88 -4.46 6.50 -4.62
C LEU A 88 -5.03 5.83 -5.86
N ASP A 89 -6.07 6.44 -6.41
CA ASP A 89 -6.61 6.07 -7.71
C ASP A 89 -6.00 6.96 -8.78
N VAL A 90 -5.17 6.38 -9.63
CA VAL A 90 -4.47 7.08 -10.71
C VAL A 90 -5.38 7.20 -11.95
N GLY A 91 -6.55 6.56 -11.93
CA GLY A 91 -7.55 6.61 -12.99
C GLY A 91 -7.48 5.43 -13.96
N ASP A 92 -8.42 5.44 -14.89
CA ASP A 92 -8.54 4.42 -15.94
C ASP A 92 -7.40 4.53 -16.96
N TRP A 93 -6.57 3.49 -17.01
CA TRP A 93 -5.44 3.40 -17.94
C TRP A 93 -5.81 2.74 -19.27
N SER A 94 -7.07 2.37 -19.49
CA SER A 94 -7.54 1.68 -20.71
C SER A 94 -7.16 2.34 -22.02
N SER A 95 -7.17 3.67 -22.01
CA SER A 95 -6.86 4.50 -23.18
C SER A 95 -5.38 4.86 -23.28
N TRP A 96 -4.56 4.49 -22.30
CA TRP A 96 -3.14 4.86 -22.20
C TRP A 96 -2.24 3.79 -22.83
N VAL A 97 -2.75 2.57 -22.98
CA VAL A 97 -2.07 1.45 -23.64
C VAL A 97 -2.64 1.22 -25.03
N SER A 98 -1.84 0.64 -25.92
CA SER A 98 -2.22 0.33 -27.29
C SER A 98 -2.04 -1.16 -27.60
N ASN A 99 -2.57 -1.63 -28.73
CA ASN A 99 -2.34 -3.03 -29.15
C ASN A 99 -0.86 -3.34 -29.42
N SER A 100 -0.08 -2.33 -29.79
CA SER A 100 1.36 -2.43 -30.09
C SER A 100 2.26 -2.18 -28.87
N ASP A 101 1.74 -1.52 -27.84
CA ASP A 101 2.48 -1.21 -26.62
C ASP A 101 1.53 -1.26 -25.42
N LYS A 102 1.70 -2.30 -24.62
CA LYS A 102 0.89 -2.61 -23.43
C LYS A 102 1.65 -2.33 -22.14
N THR A 103 2.64 -1.45 -22.18
CA THR A 103 3.45 -1.13 -21.00
C THR A 103 2.97 0.17 -20.38
N LEU A 104 2.82 0.18 -19.06
CA LEU A 104 2.74 1.41 -18.27
C LEU A 104 4.05 1.58 -17.52
N THR A 105 4.69 2.73 -17.67
CA THR A 105 5.86 3.11 -16.88
C THR A 105 5.39 3.99 -15.73
N LEU A 106 5.54 3.52 -14.50
CA LEU A 106 5.23 4.27 -13.29
C LEU A 106 6.53 4.74 -12.67
N THR A 107 6.66 6.04 -12.43
CA THR A 107 7.80 6.62 -11.72
C THR A 107 7.30 7.28 -10.44
N PHE A 108 7.90 6.91 -9.33
CA PHE A 108 7.63 7.46 -8.01
C PHE A 108 8.85 8.25 -7.59
N ASN A 109 8.67 9.51 -7.20
CA ASN A 109 9.75 10.31 -6.63
C ASN A 109 9.37 10.79 -5.25
N LEU A 110 10.35 10.75 -4.35
CA LEU A 110 10.24 11.24 -2.99
C LEU A 110 11.42 12.17 -2.72
N ASP A 111 11.10 13.41 -2.40
CA ASP A 111 12.08 14.45 -2.11
C ASP A 111 11.84 14.95 -0.69
N LEU A 112 12.82 14.80 0.19
CA LEU A 112 12.81 15.30 1.55
C LEU A 112 13.90 16.35 1.71
N HIS A 113 13.50 17.58 2.00
CA HIS A 113 14.38 18.66 2.42
C HIS A 113 14.22 18.84 3.92
N SER A 114 15.28 18.67 4.70
CA SER A 114 15.20 18.76 6.15
C SER A 114 16.38 19.46 6.80
N HIS A 115 16.13 20.32 7.78
CA HIS A 115 17.18 20.93 8.63
C HIS A 115 17.52 20.07 9.85
N THR A 116 16.78 18.97 10.05
CA THR A 116 16.87 18.12 11.24
C THR A 116 17.56 16.80 10.92
N TYR A 117 18.56 16.47 11.74
CA TYR A 117 19.27 15.20 11.60
C TYR A 117 18.36 14.02 11.96
N GLY A 118 18.39 12.96 11.14
CA GLY A 118 17.61 11.74 11.39
C GLY A 118 16.14 11.83 10.93
N THR A 119 15.74 12.92 10.28
CA THR A 119 14.48 12.96 9.52
C THR A 119 14.60 12.03 8.31
N GLY A 120 13.56 11.24 8.09
CA GLY A 120 13.49 10.29 6.99
C GLY A 120 12.07 9.77 6.85
N LEU A 121 11.81 9.09 5.75
CA LEU A 121 10.56 8.39 5.51
C LEU A 121 10.88 7.07 4.80
N ASN A 122 10.34 5.99 5.36
CA ASN A 122 10.26 4.69 4.73
C ASN A 122 8.79 4.30 4.63
N PHE A 123 8.36 3.70 3.53
CA PHE A 123 7.01 3.17 3.38
C PHE A 123 7.02 2.05 2.34
N ASP A 124 6.04 1.17 2.44
CA ASP A 124 5.81 0.13 1.46
C ASP A 124 4.85 0.63 0.37
N LEU A 125 5.19 0.34 -0.89
CA LEU A 125 4.38 0.67 -2.05
C LEU A 125 3.84 -0.61 -2.69
N ILE A 126 2.52 -0.67 -2.88
CA ILE A 126 1.86 -1.73 -3.64
C ILE A 126 1.13 -1.11 -4.82
N ALA A 127 1.52 -1.47 -6.03
CA ALA A 127 0.77 -1.17 -7.25
C ALA A 127 -0.02 -2.39 -7.69
N GLY A 128 -1.33 -2.26 -7.87
CA GLY A 128 -2.20 -3.41 -8.09
C GLY A 128 -3.45 -3.14 -8.92
N ASN A 129 -4.01 -4.23 -9.42
CA ASN A 129 -5.25 -4.23 -10.16
C ASN A 129 -6.47 -4.18 -9.22
N SER A 130 -7.50 -3.40 -9.56
CA SER A 130 -8.57 -3.06 -8.62
C SER A 130 -9.95 -3.66 -8.91
N THR A 131 -10.17 -4.37 -10.02
CA THR A 131 -11.46 -5.08 -10.15
C THR A 131 -11.54 -6.24 -9.18
N LEU A 132 -12.66 -6.27 -8.46
CA LEU A 132 -13.22 -7.46 -7.84
C LEU A 132 -13.12 -8.65 -8.81
N GLY A 133 -12.29 -9.64 -8.47
CA GLY A 133 -12.15 -10.88 -9.23
C GLY A 133 -11.05 -10.93 -10.29
N SER A 134 -10.13 -9.95 -10.35
CA SER A 134 -9.05 -9.93 -11.37
C SER A 134 -7.73 -10.61 -11.02
N GLY A 135 -7.63 -11.24 -9.85
CA GLY A 135 -6.64 -12.29 -9.63
C GLY A 135 -7.26 -13.65 -9.92
N PRO A 136 -6.46 -14.73 -10.17
CA PRO A 136 -6.97 -16.04 -9.79
C PRO A 136 -7.47 -15.89 -8.36
N VAL A 137 -8.71 -16.29 -8.11
CA VAL A 137 -9.18 -16.47 -6.73
C VAL A 137 -8.34 -17.63 -6.21
N ALA A 138 -7.12 -17.35 -5.77
CA ALA A 138 -6.43 -18.23 -4.87
C ALA A 138 -7.41 -18.33 -3.72
N SER A 139 -8.07 -19.48 -3.61
CA SER A 139 -8.86 -19.80 -2.44
C SER A 139 -7.92 -19.57 -1.28
N VAL A 140 -8.03 -18.42 -0.61
CA VAL A 140 -7.34 -18.18 0.65
C VAL A 140 -7.72 -19.40 1.46
N PRO A 141 -6.76 -20.29 1.80
CA PRO A 141 -7.09 -21.46 2.57
C PRO A 141 -7.71 -20.91 3.84
N LEU A 142 -9.04 -21.03 3.96
CA LEU A 142 -9.72 -20.65 5.17
C LEU A 142 -8.96 -21.39 6.26
N PRO A 143 -8.41 -20.69 7.27
CA PRO A 143 -7.81 -21.36 8.40
C PRO A 143 -8.81 -22.42 8.83
N SER A 144 -8.34 -23.62 9.18
CA SER A 144 -9.13 -24.77 9.61
C SER A 144 -10.05 -24.50 10.82
N GLY A 145 -10.23 -23.24 11.23
CA GLY A 145 -11.28 -22.71 12.10
C GLY A 145 -12.68 -23.24 11.79
N LEU A 146 -13.09 -23.37 10.52
CA LEU A 146 -14.40 -23.98 10.19
C LEU A 146 -14.48 -25.47 10.60
N TRP A 147 -13.37 -26.21 10.54
CA TRP A 147 -13.28 -27.57 11.10
C TRP A 147 -13.23 -27.58 12.62
N LEU A 148 -12.61 -26.57 13.23
CA LEU A 148 -12.57 -26.37 14.69
C LEU A 148 -13.96 -26.06 15.27
N PHE A 149 -14.80 -25.29 14.56
CA PHE A 149 -16.20 -25.07 14.96
C PHE A 149 -17.04 -26.35 14.82
N GLY A 150 -16.84 -27.15 13.77
CA GLY A 150 -17.54 -28.43 13.59
C GLY A 150 -17.20 -29.47 14.67
N SER A 151 -15.92 -29.59 15.02
CA SER A 151 -15.43 -30.53 16.05
C SER A 151 -15.80 -30.09 17.47
N ALA A 152 -15.80 -28.80 17.77
CA ALA A 152 -16.24 -28.27 19.07
C ALA A 152 -17.76 -28.48 19.30
N LEU A 153 -18.58 -28.30 18.26
CA LEU A 153 -20.03 -28.51 18.34
C LEU A 153 -20.40 -29.99 18.52
N LEU A 154 -19.73 -30.89 17.78
CA LEU A 154 -19.91 -32.35 17.95
C LEU A 154 -19.40 -32.83 19.31
N GLY A 155 -18.28 -32.29 19.80
CA GLY A 155 -17.76 -32.58 21.14
C GLY A 155 -18.71 -32.15 22.27
N ALA A 156 -19.36 -30.99 22.13
CA ALA A 156 -20.35 -30.50 23.10
C ALA A 156 -21.64 -31.35 23.11
N LEU A 157 -22.11 -31.81 21.94
CA LEU A 157 -23.30 -32.67 21.83
C LEU A 157 -23.07 -34.08 22.41
N VAL A 158 -21.86 -34.64 22.26
CA VAL A 158 -21.52 -35.94 22.85
C VAL A 158 -21.37 -35.83 24.37
N ARG A 159 -20.73 -34.78 24.90
CA ARG A 159 -20.64 -34.57 26.37
C ARG A 159 -21.99 -34.24 27.02
N GLY A 160 -22.89 -33.55 26.33
CA GLY A 160 -24.23 -33.24 26.84
C GLY A 160 -25.11 -34.46 27.11
N ARG A 161 -24.87 -35.58 26.42
CA ARG A 161 -25.59 -36.85 26.65
C ARG A 161 -25.03 -37.66 27.82
N TYR A 162 -23.73 -37.58 28.10
CA TYR A 162 -23.14 -38.27 29.26
C TYR A 162 -23.41 -37.54 30.59
N ALA A 163 -23.53 -36.21 30.59
CA ALA A 163 -23.84 -35.44 31.80
C ALA A 163 -25.27 -35.66 32.34
N ARG A 164 -26.21 -36.14 31.53
CA ARG A 164 -27.59 -36.47 31.97
C ARG A 164 -27.80 -37.92 32.40
N ALA A 165 -26.81 -38.80 32.22
CA ALA A 165 -26.92 -40.22 32.60
C ALA A 165 -26.28 -40.56 33.95
N GLY A 166 -25.62 -39.61 34.63
CA GLY A 166 -24.95 -39.81 35.93
C GLY A 166 -25.74 -39.37 37.17
N GLY A 167 -27.02 -38.99 37.01
CA GLY A 167 -27.82 -38.39 38.07
C GLY A 167 -28.78 -39.34 38.79
N LYS A 168 -28.37 -40.57 39.13
CA LYS A 168 -28.97 -41.40 40.18
C LYS A 168 -27.95 -42.45 40.63
N PHE A 169 -27.41 -42.33 41.84
CA PHE A 169 -27.18 -43.45 42.77
C PHE A 169 -26.80 -42.89 44.15
N SER A 170 -27.47 -43.45 45.16
CA SER A 170 -27.51 -43.13 46.61
C SER A 170 -28.32 -41.91 47.02
#